data_AF-A0A261Y024-F1
#
_entry.id   AF-A0A261Y024-F1
#
_cell.length_a   1.000
_cell.length_b   1.000
_cell.length_c   1.000
_cell.angle_alpha   90.00
_cell.angle_beta   90.00
_cell.angle_gamma   90.00
#
_symmetry.space_group_name_H-M   'P 1'
#
loop_
_entity.id
_entity.type
_entity.pdbx_description
1 polymer ?
#
loop_
_entity_poly.entity_id
_entity_poly.type
_entity_poly.pdbx_seq_one_letter_code
_entity_poly.pdbx_strand_id
1 'polypeptide(L)'
;MQGSESEGFRPPSALDRSVYHLHTSLTTLHSCITALNQSTQDLPRLNHLLRFKRKYEVITEDDIGSARSQLATEVRPELEKLLNKAEDLLWQLDKDSQLLEKKIEAQEESLNVLKMGNDSAEEQNAKKAEATVAEQIKVLKRLKQRKETLRKSVEEKMEQHRHLLQDNKRIEAEKQAKSAQISKERSNQAVTTQSIRSQRNVLQRELTNLESQLTERRAILREKEASRSFIKEHENQVSVGDTLSASGNETEEKVINTDKWQLYPDQLRLLISIKDVCASGNLKGSTENLDALEKILRKYFIQSQKDRDLISSEILPERHTWKQHAVTQMKIMSKLLFPEGNIGITIGRMFEILLAKLDLVAIEKGLGASILNKASRLVFARASLNVELQEFPPSQEGRHHLQQVIRILSDIGLIETVMEVPDDNGTDGEALENTSATMMIRVKSVTPVLA
;
A
#
# COMPACT_ATOMS: atom_id res chain seq x y z
N MET A 1 -50.35 -29.97 80.38
CA MET A 1 -49.40 -31.07 80.08
C MET A 1 -49.30 -31.17 78.57
N GLN A 2 -48.07 -31.03 78.08
CA GLN A 2 -47.71 -31.01 76.65
C GLN A 2 -47.77 -32.43 76.08
N GLY A 3 -48.43 -32.58 74.92
CA GLY A 3 -48.36 -33.79 74.09
C GLY A 3 -47.73 -33.41 72.76
N SER A 4 -46.44 -33.70 72.61
CA SER A 4 -45.68 -33.57 71.37
C SER A 4 -45.89 -34.82 70.52
N GLU A 5 -46.73 -34.72 69.49
CA GLU A 5 -46.92 -35.76 68.48
C GLU A 5 -45.67 -35.84 67.59
N SER A 6 -45.04 -37.00 67.59
CA SER A 6 -43.92 -37.35 66.71
C SER A 6 -44.43 -37.57 65.30
N GLU A 7 -44.17 -36.63 64.39
CA GLU A 7 -44.37 -36.83 62.95
C GLU A 7 -43.48 -37.98 62.46
N GLY A 8 -44.13 -39.08 62.08
CA GLY A 8 -43.50 -40.26 61.52
C GLY A 8 -42.88 -39.95 60.15
N PHE A 9 -41.57 -40.18 60.05
CA PHE A 9 -40.80 -40.15 58.81
C PHE A 9 -41.32 -41.23 57.85
N ARG A 10 -42.22 -40.84 56.93
CA ARG A 10 -42.68 -41.72 55.85
C ARG A 10 -41.50 -41.97 54.90
N PRO A 11 -41.13 -43.22 54.61
CA PRO A 11 -40.05 -43.47 53.66
C PRO A 11 -40.45 -42.91 52.29
N PRO A 12 -39.53 -42.19 51.61
CA PRO A 12 -39.80 -41.66 50.27
C PRO A 12 -40.19 -42.80 49.35
N SER A 13 -41.20 -42.56 48.51
CA SER A 13 -41.73 -43.58 47.62
C SER A 13 -40.66 -44.07 46.64
N ALA A 14 -40.79 -45.29 46.12
CA ALA A 14 -39.84 -45.81 45.12
C ALA A 14 -39.73 -44.89 43.90
N LEU A 15 -40.80 -44.16 43.57
CA LEU A 15 -40.83 -43.13 42.55
C LEU A 15 -39.92 -41.95 42.91
N ASP A 16 -40.00 -41.43 44.14
CA ASP A 16 -39.15 -40.31 44.59
C ASP A 16 -37.67 -40.66 44.50
N ARG A 17 -37.29 -41.91 44.82
CA ARG A 17 -35.90 -42.37 44.63
C ARG A 17 -35.51 -42.42 43.16
N SER A 18 -36.38 -42.90 42.28
CA SER A 18 -36.10 -42.94 40.84
C SER A 18 -35.97 -41.53 40.24
N VAL A 19 -36.81 -40.59 40.68
CA VAL A 19 -36.75 -39.17 40.29
C VAL A 19 -35.48 -38.53 40.83
N TYR A 20 -35.09 -38.81 42.07
CA TYR A 20 -33.84 -38.34 42.65
C TYR A 20 -32.63 -38.85 41.88
N HIS A 21 -32.56 -40.16 41.59
CA HIS A 21 -31.46 -40.74 40.81
C HIS A 21 -31.38 -40.15 39.41
N LEU A 22 -32.51 -39.99 38.72
CA LEU A 22 -32.56 -39.37 37.40
C LEU A 22 -32.10 -37.89 37.46
N HIS A 23 -32.53 -37.16 38.48
CA HIS A 23 -32.09 -35.78 38.70
C HIS A 23 -30.58 -35.71 38.95
N THR A 24 -30.02 -36.58 39.79
CA THR A 24 -28.58 -36.63 40.01
C THR A 24 -27.82 -36.97 38.72
N SER A 25 -28.28 -37.97 37.94
CA SER A 25 -27.67 -38.31 36.66
C SER A 25 -27.73 -37.17 35.64
N LEU A 26 -28.80 -36.39 35.63
CA LEU A 26 -28.92 -35.23 34.74
C LEU A 26 -27.97 -34.11 35.19
N THR A 27 -27.89 -33.84 36.49
CA THR A 27 -26.97 -32.84 37.06
C THR A 27 -25.51 -33.21 36.84
N THR A 28 -25.14 -34.49 36.98
CA THR A 28 -23.76 -34.93 36.69
C THR A 28 -23.44 -34.83 35.20
N LEU A 29 -24.37 -35.23 34.32
CA LEU A 29 -24.20 -35.09 32.87
C LEU A 29 -24.05 -33.60 32.49
N HIS A 30 -24.87 -32.73 33.07
CA HIS A 30 -24.75 -31.29 32.87
C HIS A 30 -23.39 -30.76 33.33
N SER A 31 -22.90 -31.19 34.50
CA SER A 31 -21.56 -30.84 34.98
C SER A 31 -20.45 -31.33 34.02
N CYS A 32 -20.56 -32.55 33.50
CA CYS A 32 -19.63 -33.09 32.51
C CYS A 32 -19.64 -32.30 31.19
N ILE A 33 -20.81 -31.89 30.68
CA ILE A 33 -20.91 -31.05 29.48
C ILE A 33 -20.26 -29.70 29.72
N THR A 34 -20.52 -29.07 30.86
CA THR A 34 -19.95 -27.76 31.19
C THR A 34 -18.43 -27.83 31.32
N ALA A 35 -17.91 -28.86 31.98
CA ALA A 35 -16.46 -29.10 32.07
C ALA A 35 -15.84 -29.38 30.69
N LEU A 36 -16.51 -30.16 29.83
CA LEU A 36 -16.05 -30.43 28.48
C LEU A 36 -16.02 -29.15 27.64
N ASN A 37 -17.07 -28.33 27.70
CA ASN A 37 -17.16 -27.06 26.99
C ASN A 37 -16.06 -26.09 27.43
N GLN A 38 -15.76 -26.01 28.73
CA GLN A 38 -14.65 -25.21 29.25
C GLN A 38 -13.29 -25.73 28.75
N SER A 39 -13.09 -27.06 28.75
CA SER A 39 -11.84 -27.66 28.27
C SER A 39 -11.64 -27.59 26.75
N THR A 40 -12.74 -27.51 25.98
CA THR A 40 -12.71 -27.49 24.50
C THR A 40 -12.88 -26.09 23.91
N GLN A 41 -13.13 -25.08 24.73
CA GLN A 41 -13.35 -23.68 24.31
C GLN A 41 -12.19 -23.11 23.48
N ASP A 42 -10.95 -23.54 23.76
CA ASP A 42 -9.75 -23.04 23.09
C ASP A 42 -9.32 -23.85 21.86
N LEU A 43 -9.91 -25.02 21.62
CA LEU A 43 -9.59 -25.85 20.45
C LEU A 43 -9.87 -25.14 19.11
N PRO A 44 -11.00 -24.42 18.91
CA PRO A 44 -11.22 -23.65 17.69
C PRO A 44 -10.18 -22.56 17.47
N ARG A 45 -9.72 -21.92 18.55
CA ARG A 45 -8.67 -20.89 18.49
C ARG A 45 -7.33 -21.49 18.08
N LEU A 46 -6.95 -22.64 18.66
CA LEU A 46 -5.74 -23.35 18.28
C LEU A 46 -5.80 -23.83 16.82
N ASN A 47 -6.96 -24.34 16.37
CA ASN A 47 -7.17 -24.71 14.96
C ASN A 47 -7.00 -23.50 14.04
N HIS A 48 -7.50 -22.32 14.44
CA HIS A 48 -7.31 -21.09 13.68
C HIS A 48 -5.83 -20.66 13.64
N LEU A 49 -5.10 -20.76 14.75
CA LEU A 49 -3.65 -20.50 14.79
C LEU A 49 -2.84 -21.48 13.93
N LEU A 50 -3.21 -22.75 13.91
CA LEU A 50 -2.60 -23.75 13.04
C LEU A 50 -2.87 -23.46 11.55
N ARG A 51 -4.04 -22.89 11.21
CA ARG A 51 -4.33 -22.40 9.85
C ARG A 51 -3.47 -21.19 9.46
N PHE A 52 -3.03 -20.38 10.43
CA PHE A 52 -2.08 -19.28 10.22
C PHE A 52 -0.61 -19.74 10.19
N LYS A 53 -0.32 -21.04 10.07
CA LYS A 53 1.04 -21.53 9.87
C LYS A 53 1.58 -20.96 8.56
N ARG A 54 2.26 -19.83 8.67
CA ARG A 54 3.00 -19.17 7.58
C ARG A 54 3.94 -20.23 7.03
N LYS A 55 3.81 -20.55 5.74
CA LYS A 55 4.73 -21.48 5.08
C LYS A 55 6.10 -20.81 5.07
N TYR A 56 6.97 -21.21 5.98
CA TYR A 56 8.38 -20.89 5.91
C TYR A 56 8.98 -21.91 4.97
N GLU A 57 9.32 -21.46 3.77
CA GLU A 57 10.13 -22.25 2.87
C GLU A 57 11.57 -22.12 3.37
N VAL A 58 12.03 -23.18 4.04
CA VAL A 58 13.41 -23.26 4.51
C VAL A 58 14.21 -23.79 3.34
N ILE A 59 14.90 -22.89 2.65
CA ILE A 59 15.86 -23.24 1.62
C ILE A 59 17.17 -23.56 2.32
N THR A 60 17.71 -24.76 2.10
CA THR A 60 18.98 -25.16 2.70
C THR A 60 20.15 -24.51 1.97
N GLU A 61 21.28 -24.35 2.66
CA GLU A 61 22.50 -23.83 2.03
C GLU A 61 22.99 -24.75 0.90
N ASP A 62 22.77 -26.06 1.04
CA ASP A 62 23.08 -27.07 0.02
C ASP A 62 22.23 -26.87 -1.25
N ASP A 63 20.94 -26.55 -1.11
CA ASP A 63 20.06 -26.24 -2.25
C ASP A 63 20.54 -24.98 -2.98
N ILE A 64 20.97 -23.96 -2.23
CA ILE A 64 21.54 -22.72 -2.79
C ILE A 64 22.86 -23.03 -3.50
N GLY A 65 23.70 -23.89 -2.92
CA GLY A 65 24.96 -24.32 -3.51
C GLY A 65 24.76 -25.07 -4.82
N SER A 66 23.82 -26.01 -4.85
CA SER A 66 23.44 -26.78 -6.04
C SER A 66 22.88 -25.87 -7.13
N ALA A 67 21.93 -25.00 -6.80
CA ALA A 67 21.33 -24.05 -7.74
C ALA A 67 22.38 -23.07 -8.31
N ARG A 68 23.31 -22.59 -7.48
CA ARG A 68 24.44 -21.76 -7.94
C ARG A 68 25.36 -22.51 -8.89
N SER A 69 25.66 -23.78 -8.60
CA SER A 69 26.50 -24.60 -9.46
C SER A 69 25.82 -24.84 -10.82
N GLN A 70 24.52 -25.16 -10.82
CA GLN A 70 23.73 -25.31 -12.04
C GLN A 70 23.68 -24.02 -12.86
N LEU A 71 23.34 -22.89 -12.23
CA LEU A 71 23.38 -21.59 -12.88
C LEU A 71 24.77 -21.24 -13.41
N ALA A 72 25.83 -21.55 -12.67
CA ALA A 72 27.19 -21.32 -13.15
C ALA A 72 27.51 -22.17 -14.38
N THR A 73 27.05 -23.43 -14.44
CA THR A 73 27.21 -24.27 -15.63
C THR A 73 26.40 -23.79 -16.84
N GLU A 74 25.24 -23.18 -16.60
CA GLU A 74 24.40 -22.62 -17.67
C GLU A 74 24.91 -21.26 -18.19
N VAL A 75 25.32 -20.37 -17.28
CA VAL A 75 25.73 -19.00 -17.61
C VAL A 75 27.16 -18.94 -18.15
N ARG A 76 28.08 -19.82 -17.70
CA ARG A 76 29.47 -19.83 -18.15
C ARG A 76 29.63 -19.90 -19.68
N PRO A 77 28.98 -20.81 -20.43
CA PRO A 77 29.14 -20.85 -21.89
C PRO A 77 28.56 -19.60 -22.59
N GLU A 78 27.57 -18.93 -22.01
CA GLU A 78 27.07 -17.66 -22.54
C GLU A 78 28.06 -16.51 -22.32
N LEU A 79 28.67 -16.45 -21.13
CA LEU A 79 29.73 -15.51 -20.82
C LEU A 79 30.95 -15.71 -21.72
N GLU A 80 31.37 -16.94 -21.97
CA GLU A 80 32.46 -17.25 -22.89
C GLU A 80 32.16 -16.78 -24.32
N LYS A 81 30.92 -16.98 -24.80
CA LYS A 81 30.50 -16.45 -26.10
C LYS A 81 30.55 -14.92 -26.14
N LEU A 82 30.16 -14.25 -25.05
CA LEU A 82 30.19 -12.79 -24.97
C LEU A 82 31.62 -12.26 -24.89
N LEU A 83 32.48 -12.96 -24.15
CA LEU A 83 33.90 -12.64 -24.02
C LEU A 83 34.62 -12.78 -25.36
N ASN A 84 34.41 -13.89 -26.07
CA ASN A 84 34.99 -14.10 -27.40
C ASN A 84 34.55 -13.00 -28.38
N LYS A 85 33.27 -12.59 -28.34
CA LYS A 85 32.80 -11.45 -29.15
C LYS A 85 33.47 -10.13 -28.77
N ALA A 86 33.71 -9.89 -27.48
CA ALA A 86 34.40 -8.69 -27.03
C ALA A 86 35.88 -8.70 -27.47
N GLU A 87 36.54 -9.85 -27.38
CA GLU A 87 37.91 -10.05 -27.87
C GLU A 87 38.01 -9.87 -29.40
N ASP A 88 37.06 -10.40 -30.17
CA ASP A 88 36.99 -10.21 -31.62
C ASP A 88 36.83 -8.73 -32.00
N LEU A 89 35.97 -8.00 -31.27
CA LEU A 89 35.77 -6.55 -31.50
C LEU A 89 37.02 -5.75 -31.12
N LEU A 90 37.72 -6.12 -30.05
CA LEU A 90 39.00 -5.50 -29.69
C LEU A 90 40.05 -5.76 -30.77
N TRP A 91 40.13 -6.99 -31.30
CA TRP A 91 41.02 -7.33 -32.41
C TRP A 91 40.72 -6.53 -33.68
N GLN A 92 39.45 -6.33 -34.01
CA GLN A 92 39.04 -5.50 -35.14
C GLN A 92 39.44 -4.03 -34.93
N LEU A 93 39.20 -3.50 -33.74
CA LEU A 93 39.53 -2.11 -33.40
C LEU A 93 41.04 -1.87 -33.40
N ASP A 94 41.83 -2.82 -32.88
CA ASP A 94 43.29 -2.75 -32.92
C ASP A 94 43.81 -2.78 -34.36
N LYS A 95 43.29 -3.68 -35.20
CA LYS A 95 43.62 -3.74 -36.62
C LYS A 95 43.27 -2.44 -37.35
N ASP A 96 42.10 -1.87 -37.06
CA ASP A 96 41.67 -0.61 -37.65
C ASP A 96 42.56 0.56 -37.18
N SER A 97 42.99 0.56 -35.92
CA SER A 97 43.98 1.52 -35.40
C SER A 97 45.30 1.43 -36.16
N GLN A 98 45.86 0.23 -36.31
CA GLN A 98 47.10 0.01 -37.06
C GLN A 98 46.97 0.40 -38.55
N LEU A 99 45.81 0.15 -39.17
CA LEU A 99 45.55 0.57 -40.54
C LEU A 99 45.45 2.09 -40.67
N LEU A 100 44.90 2.76 -39.64
CA LEU A 100 44.79 4.21 -39.61
C LEU A 100 46.14 4.86 -39.38
N GLU A 101 46.96 4.32 -38.47
CA GLU A 101 48.36 4.71 -38.25
C GLU A 101 49.17 4.62 -39.55
N LYS A 102 49.13 3.49 -40.24
CA LYS A 102 49.80 3.32 -41.55
C LYS A 102 49.32 4.31 -42.60
N LYS A 103 48.04 4.69 -42.58
CA LYS A 103 47.50 5.71 -43.49
C LYS A 103 48.01 7.11 -43.14
N ILE A 104 48.12 7.43 -41.86
CA ILE A 104 48.68 8.69 -41.38
C ILE A 104 50.16 8.76 -41.79
N GLU A 105 50.95 7.72 -41.50
CA GLU A 105 52.35 7.62 -41.92
C GLU A 105 52.51 7.80 -43.44
N ALA A 106 51.72 7.08 -44.25
CA ALA A 106 51.77 7.22 -45.71
C ALA A 106 51.37 8.63 -46.20
N GLN A 107 50.43 9.29 -45.51
CA GLN A 107 50.06 10.67 -45.82
C GLN A 107 51.14 11.67 -45.42
N GLU A 108 51.79 11.47 -44.27
CA GLU A 108 52.93 12.28 -43.82
C GLU A 108 54.11 12.13 -44.76
N GLU A 109 54.43 10.92 -45.20
CA GLU A 109 55.44 10.66 -46.23
C GLU A 109 55.10 11.36 -47.56
N SER A 110 53.85 11.26 -48.04
CA SER A 110 53.43 11.94 -49.26
C SER A 110 53.48 13.46 -49.13
N LEU A 111 53.13 14.02 -47.97
CA LEU A 111 53.23 15.46 -47.71
C LEU A 111 54.69 15.90 -47.64
N ASN A 112 55.58 15.08 -47.09
CA ASN A 112 57.02 15.37 -47.07
C ASN A 112 57.64 15.32 -48.47
N VAL A 113 57.23 14.38 -49.33
CA VAL A 113 57.65 14.34 -50.75
C VAL A 113 57.13 15.56 -51.51
N LEU A 114 55.88 15.99 -51.29
CA LEU A 114 55.33 17.19 -51.93
C LEU A 114 56.00 18.48 -51.44
N LYS A 115 56.41 18.55 -50.17
CA LYS A 115 57.20 19.67 -49.64
C LYS A 115 58.62 19.72 -50.19
N MET A 116 59.20 18.57 -50.53
CA MET A 116 60.55 18.46 -51.14
C MET A 116 60.54 18.58 -52.67
N GLY A 117 59.40 18.32 -53.33
CA GLY A 117 59.27 18.31 -54.79
C GLY A 117 58.79 19.62 -55.43
N ASN A 118 58.50 20.67 -54.64
CA ASN A 118 57.94 21.92 -55.15
C ASN A 118 59.00 22.95 -55.61
N ASP A 119 60.29 22.61 -55.56
CA ASP A 119 61.38 23.49 -55.98
C ASP A 119 61.99 23.13 -57.35
N SER A 120 61.51 22.08 -58.05
CA SER A 120 62.08 21.70 -59.35
C SER A 120 61.15 20.82 -60.19
N ALA A 121 60.24 21.41 -60.97
CA ALA A 121 59.72 20.80 -62.21
C ALA A 121 58.86 21.78 -63.01
N GLU A 122 59.53 22.74 -63.65
CA GLU A 122 59.04 23.40 -64.86
C GLU A 122 59.34 22.48 -66.08
N GLU A 123 58.55 22.63 -67.15
CA GLU A 123 58.93 22.30 -68.53
C GLU A 123 59.24 20.83 -68.89
N GLN A 124 58.26 20.16 -69.52
CA GLN A 124 58.40 19.53 -70.84
C GLN A 124 57.19 18.64 -71.13
N ASN A 125 56.27 19.07 -72.00
CA ASN A 125 55.55 18.20 -72.94
C ASN A 125 54.57 19.02 -73.81
N ALA A 126 55.09 19.54 -74.93
CA ALA A 126 54.32 20.30 -75.91
C ALA A 126 54.62 19.85 -77.35
N LYS A 127 54.57 18.54 -77.67
CA LYS A 127 54.61 18.04 -79.06
C LYS A 127 53.84 16.71 -79.23
N LYS A 128 52.50 16.79 -79.36
CA LYS A 128 51.59 15.79 -79.99
C LYS A 128 50.14 16.31 -79.84
N ALA A 129 49.70 17.18 -80.74
CA ALA A 129 48.53 18.05 -80.50
C ALA A 129 47.29 17.84 -81.40
N GLU A 130 47.26 16.91 -82.36
CA GLU A 130 46.06 16.81 -83.25
C GLU A 130 45.30 15.47 -83.22
N ALA A 131 45.94 14.35 -82.85
CA ALA A 131 45.20 13.10 -82.55
C ALA A 131 44.75 13.02 -81.08
N THR A 132 45.33 13.86 -80.21
CA THR A 132 45.12 13.85 -78.75
C THR A 132 43.92 14.66 -78.30
N VAL A 133 43.36 15.57 -79.10
CA VAL A 133 42.24 16.44 -78.67
C VAL A 133 40.96 15.61 -78.45
N ALA A 134 40.66 14.65 -79.33
CA ALA A 134 39.50 13.77 -79.17
C ALA A 134 39.65 12.83 -77.95
N GLU A 135 40.87 12.36 -77.70
CA GLU A 135 41.19 11.50 -76.57
C GLU A 135 41.22 12.29 -75.25
N GLN A 136 41.75 13.51 -75.26
CA GLN A 136 41.70 14.49 -74.17
C GLN A 136 40.25 14.90 -73.86
N ILE A 137 39.37 15.05 -74.85
CA ILE A 137 37.94 15.32 -74.62
C ILE A 137 37.25 14.13 -73.94
N LYS A 138 37.58 12.88 -74.34
CA LYS A 138 37.07 11.67 -73.67
C LYS A 138 37.60 11.53 -72.24
N VAL A 139 38.88 11.82 -72.03
CA VAL A 139 39.51 11.85 -70.69
C VAL A 139 38.88 12.94 -69.83
N LEU A 140 38.65 14.15 -70.36
CA LEU A 140 37.97 15.24 -69.67
C LEU A 140 36.52 14.89 -69.30
N LYS A 141 35.79 14.18 -70.18
CA LYS A 141 34.44 13.69 -69.84
C LYS A 141 34.47 12.66 -68.71
N ARG A 142 35.40 11.69 -68.74
CA ARG A 142 35.60 10.72 -67.64
C ARG A 142 36.00 11.40 -66.34
N LEU A 143 36.88 12.40 -66.39
CA LEU A 143 37.31 13.17 -65.23
C LEU A 143 36.17 14.02 -64.65
N LYS A 144 35.33 14.63 -65.50
CA LYS A 144 34.13 15.34 -65.05
C LYS A 144 33.14 14.39 -64.36
N GLN A 145 32.87 13.22 -64.95
CA GLN A 145 32.01 12.20 -64.33
C GLN A 145 32.60 11.71 -63.00
N ARG A 146 33.91 11.42 -62.95
CA ARG A 146 34.60 11.00 -61.72
C ARG A 146 34.54 12.08 -60.65
N LYS A 147 34.77 13.34 -61.01
CA LYS A 147 34.63 14.50 -60.11
C LYS A 147 33.21 14.61 -59.55
N GLU A 148 32.20 14.38 -60.38
CA GLU A 148 30.79 14.43 -59.96
C GLU A 148 30.44 13.29 -59.00
N THR A 149 30.88 12.06 -59.29
CA THR A 149 30.70 10.92 -58.38
C THR A 149 31.41 11.12 -57.05
N LEU A 150 32.61 11.70 -57.07
CA LEU A 150 33.36 12.02 -55.86
C LEU A 150 32.68 13.13 -55.06
N ARG A 151 32.16 14.17 -55.72
CA ARG A 151 31.39 15.23 -55.04
C ARG A 151 30.16 14.66 -54.34
N LYS A 152 29.40 13.79 -55.01
CA LYS A 152 28.24 13.12 -54.38
C LYS A 152 28.65 12.26 -53.19
N SER A 153 29.72 11.47 -53.31
CA SER A 153 30.22 10.65 -52.20
C SER A 153 30.75 11.47 -51.03
N VAL A 154 31.40 12.62 -51.30
CA VAL A 154 31.84 13.55 -50.24
C VAL A 154 30.65 14.19 -49.55
N GLU A 155 29.65 14.63 -50.31
CA GLU A 155 28.42 15.22 -49.74
C GLU A 155 27.68 14.21 -48.85
N GLU A 156 27.50 12.97 -49.32
CA GLU A 156 26.91 11.88 -48.53
C GLU A 156 27.66 11.64 -47.22
N LYS A 157 29.01 11.64 -47.26
CA LYS A 157 29.82 11.48 -46.05
C LYS A 157 29.75 12.69 -45.12
N MET A 158 29.64 13.90 -45.66
CA MET A 158 29.45 15.11 -44.86
C MET A 158 28.10 15.10 -44.14
N GLU A 159 27.04 14.67 -44.82
CA GLU A 159 25.70 14.53 -44.23
C GLU A 159 25.69 13.44 -43.15
N GLN A 160 26.33 12.29 -43.40
CA GLN A 160 26.52 11.24 -42.40
C GLN A 160 27.30 11.74 -41.18
N HIS A 161 28.38 12.49 -41.40
CA HIS A 161 29.18 13.05 -40.31
C HIS A 161 28.35 14.04 -39.48
N ARG A 162 27.55 14.88 -40.13
CA ARG A 162 26.63 15.81 -39.47
C ARG A 162 25.59 15.07 -38.61
N HIS A 163 25.03 13.98 -39.10
CA HIS A 163 24.09 13.15 -38.33
C HIS A 163 24.74 12.54 -37.09
N LEU A 164 25.94 11.95 -37.24
CA LEU A 164 26.70 11.40 -36.12
C LEU A 164 27.04 12.46 -35.06
N LEU A 165 27.37 13.68 -35.48
CA LEU A 165 27.68 14.80 -34.59
C LEU A 165 26.44 15.24 -33.81
N GLN A 166 25.26 15.15 -34.43
CA GLN A 166 23.97 15.42 -33.76
C GLN A 166 23.60 14.30 -32.77
N ASP A 167 23.84 13.04 -33.12
CA ASP A 167 23.58 11.90 -32.24
C ASP A 167 24.52 11.89 -31.03
N ASN A 168 25.81 12.19 -31.21
CA ASN A 168 26.75 12.33 -30.11
C ASN A 168 26.33 13.41 -29.11
N LYS A 169 25.85 14.56 -29.61
CA LYS A 169 25.29 15.62 -28.74
C LYS A 169 24.07 15.14 -27.95
N ARG A 170 23.20 14.33 -28.56
CA ARG A 170 22.04 13.73 -27.87
C ARG A 170 22.48 12.74 -26.79
N ILE A 171 23.45 11.87 -27.09
CA ILE A 171 24.00 10.90 -26.15
C ILE A 171 24.67 11.61 -24.96
N GLU A 172 25.43 12.69 -25.20
CA GLU A 172 26.04 13.48 -24.13
C GLU A 172 24.98 14.16 -23.24
N ALA A 173 23.94 14.75 -23.83
CA ALA A 173 22.83 15.34 -23.08
C ALA A 173 22.09 14.28 -22.24
N GLU A 174 21.87 13.08 -22.78
CA GLU A 174 21.24 11.97 -22.06
C GLU A 174 22.13 11.47 -20.91
N LYS A 175 23.44 11.35 -21.13
CA LYS A 175 24.41 11.00 -20.06
C LYS A 175 24.41 12.03 -18.93
N GLN A 176 24.37 13.32 -19.25
CA GLN A 176 24.28 14.40 -18.25
C GLN A 176 22.95 14.38 -17.49
N ALA A 177 21.83 14.12 -18.17
CA ALA A 177 20.52 13.98 -17.53
C ALA A 177 20.48 12.77 -16.58
N LYS A 178 21.03 11.63 -17.02
CA LYS A 178 21.13 10.41 -16.20
C LYS A 178 22.01 10.61 -14.97
N SER A 179 23.16 11.27 -15.10
CA SER A 179 24.04 11.54 -13.95
C SER A 179 23.41 12.50 -12.95
N ALA A 180 22.67 13.51 -13.42
CA ALA A 180 21.88 14.40 -12.55
C ALA A 180 20.75 13.66 -11.82
N GLN A 181 20.07 12.72 -12.49
CA GLN A 181 19.04 11.88 -11.86
C GLN A 181 19.64 10.98 -10.77
N ILE A 182 20.77 10.31 -11.05
CA ILE A 182 21.48 9.48 -10.08
C ILE A 182 21.93 10.32 -8.86
N SER A 183 22.39 11.56 -9.09
CA SER A 183 22.76 12.47 -7.99
C SER A 183 21.57 12.81 -7.09
N LYS A 184 20.40 13.12 -7.66
CA LYS A 184 19.16 13.36 -6.90
C LYS A 184 18.72 12.13 -6.13
N GLU A 185 18.79 10.95 -6.75
CA GLU A 185 18.41 9.69 -6.11
C GLU A 185 19.34 9.34 -4.94
N ARG A 186 20.66 9.56 -5.09
CA ARG A 186 21.62 9.43 -3.99
C ARG A 186 21.35 10.41 -2.85
N SER A 187 20.97 11.65 -3.15
CA SER A 187 20.60 12.64 -2.13
C SER A 187 19.35 12.19 -1.36
N ASN A 188 18.32 11.69 -2.06
CA ASN A 188 17.11 11.17 -1.42
C ASN A 188 17.42 9.94 -0.55
N GLN A 189 18.22 8.99 -1.05
CA GLN A 189 18.65 7.82 -0.27
C GLN A 189 19.47 8.23 0.98
N ALA A 190 20.32 9.26 0.90
CA ALA A 190 21.05 9.77 2.05
C ALA A 190 20.10 10.34 3.14
N VAL A 191 19.07 11.08 2.73
CA VAL A 191 18.04 11.59 3.66
C VAL A 191 17.27 10.44 4.33
N THR A 192 16.87 9.42 3.55
CA THR A 192 16.16 8.25 4.10
C THR A 192 17.03 7.46 5.08
N THR A 193 18.29 7.21 4.74
CA THR A 193 19.24 6.50 5.62
C THR A 193 19.54 7.28 6.90
N GLN A 194 19.61 8.62 6.84
CA GLN A 194 19.75 9.46 8.02
C GLN A 194 18.51 9.41 8.92
N SER A 195 17.31 9.42 8.33
CA SER A 195 16.04 9.28 9.07
C SER A 195 15.97 7.92 9.80
N ILE A 196 16.29 6.81 9.11
CA ILE A 196 16.33 5.47 9.71
C ILE A 196 17.35 5.41 10.87
N ARG A 197 18.52 6.03 10.72
CA ARG A 197 19.52 6.11 11.81
C ARG A 197 18.97 6.87 13.01
N SER A 198 18.24 7.97 12.80
CA SER A 198 17.65 8.73 13.89
C SER A 198 16.58 7.94 14.66
N GLN A 199 15.71 7.20 13.95
CA GLN A 199 14.69 6.33 14.55
C GLN A 199 15.33 5.20 15.36
N ARG A 200 16.35 4.54 14.80
CA ARG A 200 17.11 3.51 15.52
C ARG A 200 17.67 4.06 16.83
N ASN A 201 18.18 5.28 16.84
CA ASN A 201 18.70 5.92 18.06
C ASN A 201 17.61 6.29 19.07
N VAL A 202 16.37 6.54 18.64
CA VAL A 202 15.22 6.75 19.53
C VAL A 202 14.82 5.43 20.16
N LEU A 203 14.57 4.40 19.35
CA LEU A 203 14.20 3.06 19.82
C LEU A 203 15.26 2.46 20.75
N GLN A 204 16.53 2.70 20.46
CA GLN A 204 17.63 2.24 21.32
C GLN A 204 17.62 2.95 22.68
N ARG A 205 17.25 4.24 22.75
CA ARG A 205 17.06 4.94 24.03
C ARG A 205 15.85 4.40 24.80
N GLU A 206 14.75 4.12 24.11
CA GLU A 206 13.57 3.52 24.74
C GLU A 206 13.86 2.14 25.31
N LEU A 207 14.60 1.29 24.57
CA LEU A 207 15.06 0.00 25.06
C LEU A 207 15.89 0.15 26.34
N THR A 208 16.86 1.07 26.36
CA THR A 208 17.67 1.29 27.57
C THR A 208 16.84 1.79 28.77
N ASN A 209 15.79 2.57 28.52
CA ASN A 209 14.87 3.04 29.55
C ASN A 209 13.94 1.91 30.06
N LEU A 210 13.49 1.04 29.17
CA LEU A 210 12.71 -0.14 29.57
C LEU A 210 13.56 -1.14 30.36
N GLU A 211 14.82 -1.31 29.96
CA GLU A 211 15.78 -2.13 30.71
C GLU A 211 16.03 -1.58 32.12
N SER A 212 16.21 -0.27 32.28
CA SER A 212 16.36 0.34 33.61
C SER A 212 15.09 0.21 34.47
N GLN A 213 13.90 0.37 33.88
CA GLN A 213 12.64 0.13 34.61
C GLN A 213 12.48 -1.33 35.03
N LEU A 214 12.90 -2.28 34.20
CA LEU A 214 12.86 -3.70 34.55
C LEU A 214 13.85 -4.05 35.66
N THR A 215 15.05 -3.46 35.67
CA THR A 215 16.01 -3.66 36.76
C THR A 215 15.50 -3.05 38.07
N GLU A 216 14.90 -1.86 38.02
CA GLU A 216 14.26 -1.22 39.17
C GLU A 216 13.10 -2.07 39.72
N ARG A 217 12.19 -2.52 38.86
CA ARG A 217 11.09 -3.42 39.28
C ARG A 217 11.59 -4.72 39.90
N ARG A 218 12.66 -5.31 39.34
CA ARG A 218 13.29 -6.50 39.92
C ARG A 218 13.89 -6.22 41.29
N ALA A 219 14.47 -5.05 41.52
CA ALA A 219 14.98 -4.65 42.84
C ALA A 219 13.85 -4.52 43.87
N ILE A 220 12.76 -3.85 43.51
CA ILE A 220 11.57 -3.70 44.37
C ILE A 220 10.97 -5.06 44.74
N LEU A 221 10.89 -5.99 43.78
CA LEU A 221 10.39 -7.34 44.05
C LEU A 221 11.27 -8.10 45.05
N ARG A 222 12.61 -8.01 44.92
CA ARG A 222 13.53 -8.60 45.91
C ARG A 222 13.35 -8.00 47.30
N GLU A 223 13.17 -6.69 47.38
CA GLU A 223 12.94 -6.01 48.66
C GLU A 223 11.61 -6.46 49.30
N LYS A 224 10.53 -6.55 48.50
CA LYS A 224 9.24 -7.09 48.97
C LYS A 224 9.33 -8.56 49.41
N GLU A 225 10.11 -9.38 48.71
CA GLU A 225 10.36 -10.77 49.11
C GLU A 225 11.13 -10.85 50.42
N ALA A 226 12.16 -10.02 50.61
CA ALA A 226 12.89 -9.91 51.88
C ALA A 226 12.01 -9.41 53.04
N SER A 227 11.11 -8.46 52.79
CA SER A 227 10.12 -8.04 53.79
C SER A 227 9.12 -9.15 54.12
N ARG A 228 8.69 -9.94 53.12
CA ARG A 228 7.78 -11.07 53.36
C ARG A 228 8.43 -12.20 54.13
N SER A 229 9.72 -12.49 53.91
CA SER A 229 10.43 -13.49 54.73
C SER A 229 10.55 -13.02 56.19
N PHE A 230 10.82 -11.72 56.40
CA PHE A 230 10.86 -11.15 57.76
C PHE A 230 9.51 -11.22 58.48
N ILE A 231 8.41 -10.93 57.78
CA ILE A 231 7.05 -11.05 58.33
C ILE A 231 6.73 -12.51 58.67
N LYS A 232 7.05 -13.46 57.79
CA LYS A 232 6.82 -14.90 58.06
C LYS A 232 7.61 -15.43 59.26
N GLU A 233 8.82 -14.91 59.50
CA GLU A 233 9.59 -15.22 60.70
C GLU A 233 8.94 -14.65 61.97
N HIS A 234 8.32 -13.48 61.88
CA HIS A 234 7.60 -12.85 62.98
C HIS A 234 6.22 -13.48 63.25
N GLU A 235 5.53 -13.95 62.21
CA GLU A 235 4.20 -14.59 62.27
C GLU A 235 4.29 -16.02 62.82
N ASN A 236 5.38 -16.74 62.55
CA ASN A 236 5.67 -18.02 63.21
C ASN A 236 5.99 -17.90 64.72
N GLN A 237 6.18 -16.68 65.24
CA GLN A 237 6.31 -16.44 66.69
C GLN A 237 4.99 -16.01 67.35
N VAL A 238 3.93 -15.73 66.57
CA VAL A 238 2.63 -15.26 67.09
C VAL A 238 1.50 -16.06 66.43
N SER A 239 1.25 -17.27 66.91
CA SER A 239 -0.01 -17.98 66.63
C SER A 239 -0.41 -18.91 67.78
N VAL A 240 -1.07 -18.33 68.78
CA VAL A 240 -2.18 -18.93 69.51
C VAL A 240 -3.30 -17.88 69.54
N GLY A 241 -4.44 -18.17 68.91
CA GLY A 241 -5.70 -17.46 69.19
C GLY A 241 -6.42 -16.80 68.00
N ASP A 242 -7.54 -17.43 67.66
CA ASP A 242 -8.81 -16.87 67.17
C ASP A 242 -9.09 -16.53 65.70
N THR A 243 -10.27 -17.01 65.34
CA THR A 243 -11.05 -17.04 64.11
C THR A 243 -11.65 -15.69 63.72
N LEU A 244 -11.74 -15.37 62.42
CA LEU A 244 -12.97 -15.01 61.66
C LEU A 244 -12.70 -14.23 60.35
N SER A 245 -13.53 -14.53 59.36
CA SER A 245 -13.97 -13.65 58.24
C SER A 245 -13.04 -13.42 57.05
N ALA A 246 -13.26 -14.17 55.97
CA ALA A 246 -12.77 -13.89 54.62
C ALA A 246 -13.89 -13.29 53.75
N SER A 247 -13.72 -12.02 53.34
CA SER A 247 -14.57 -11.32 52.37
C SER A 247 -13.72 -10.30 51.61
N GLY A 248 -13.87 -10.27 50.28
CA GLY A 248 -13.42 -9.16 49.43
C GLY A 248 -12.37 -9.53 48.38
N ASN A 249 -12.83 -10.04 47.22
CA ASN A 249 -12.05 -10.00 45.98
C ASN A 249 -12.35 -8.67 45.28
N GLU A 250 -11.39 -7.73 45.29
CA GLU A 250 -11.42 -6.55 44.42
C GLU A 250 -10.69 -6.87 43.12
N THR A 251 -11.47 -6.94 42.04
CA THR A 251 -11.00 -6.89 40.67
C THR A 251 -10.49 -5.49 40.36
N GLU A 252 -9.18 -5.36 40.10
CA GLU A 252 -8.58 -4.16 39.52
C GLU A 252 -9.11 -3.94 38.09
N GLU A 253 -10.23 -3.23 37.99
CA GLU A 253 -10.72 -2.67 36.74
C GLU A 253 -9.88 -1.44 36.39
N LYS A 254 -9.01 -1.56 35.38
CA LYS A 254 -8.24 -0.43 34.84
C LYS A 254 -9.22 0.62 34.31
N VAL A 255 -9.44 1.66 35.11
CA VAL A 255 -10.10 2.91 34.71
C VAL A 255 -9.44 3.42 33.43
N ILE A 256 -10.14 3.27 32.31
CA ILE A 256 -9.75 3.89 31.05
C ILE A 256 -9.98 5.38 31.23
N ASN A 257 -8.88 6.13 31.30
CA ASN A 257 -8.87 7.58 31.45
C ASN A 257 -9.77 8.24 30.37
N THR A 258 -10.90 8.78 30.81
CA THR A 258 -11.99 9.35 29.99
C THR A 258 -11.69 10.74 29.44
N ASP A 259 -10.52 11.31 29.73
CA ASP A 259 -10.27 12.73 29.43
C ASP A 259 -9.65 12.98 28.04
N LYS A 260 -9.34 11.94 27.27
CA LYS A 260 -8.76 12.08 25.93
C LYS A 260 -9.76 12.44 24.81
N TRP A 261 -11.06 12.48 25.10
CA TRP A 261 -12.11 12.73 24.09
C TRP A 261 -12.33 14.22 23.78
N GLN A 262 -11.70 15.13 24.53
CA GLN A 262 -11.85 16.57 24.32
C GLN A 262 -11.21 17.08 23.01
N LEU A 263 -10.37 16.28 22.34
CA LEU A 263 -9.65 16.70 21.14
C LEU A 263 -10.48 16.69 19.85
N TYR A 264 -11.66 16.05 19.81
CA TYR A 264 -12.47 15.97 18.57
C TYR A 264 -13.99 16.09 18.81
N PRO A 265 -14.48 17.29 19.17
CA PRO A 265 -15.89 17.53 19.48
C PRO A 265 -16.81 17.29 18.28
N ASP A 266 -16.35 17.53 17.05
CA ASP A 266 -17.17 17.43 15.84
C ASP A 266 -17.49 15.98 15.45
N GLN A 267 -16.56 15.06 15.70
CA GLN A 267 -16.73 13.64 15.42
C GLN A 267 -17.67 13.00 16.44
N LEU A 268 -17.57 13.39 17.71
CA LEU A 268 -18.53 13.02 18.74
C LEU A 268 -19.94 13.53 18.41
N ARG A 269 -20.06 14.76 17.92
CA ARG A 269 -21.35 15.36 17.53
C ARG A 269 -22.01 14.62 16.36
N LEU A 270 -21.23 14.18 15.37
CA LEU A 270 -21.72 13.38 14.24
C LEU A 270 -22.13 11.96 14.67
N LEU A 271 -21.42 11.36 15.64
CA LEU A 271 -21.74 10.04 16.18
C LEU A 271 -23.02 10.09 17.02
N ILE A 272 -23.22 11.17 17.78
CA ILE A 272 -24.46 11.46 18.49
C ILE A 272 -25.60 11.70 17.50
N SER A 273 -25.39 12.46 16.41
CA SER A 273 -26.44 12.65 15.42
C SER A 273 -26.82 11.35 14.69
N ILE A 274 -25.86 10.46 14.40
CA ILE A 274 -26.16 9.13 13.85
C ILE A 274 -26.96 8.30 14.85
N LYS A 275 -26.60 8.32 16.14
CA LYS A 275 -27.34 7.65 17.21
C LYS A 275 -28.78 8.19 17.30
N ASP A 276 -28.94 9.51 17.23
CA ASP A 276 -30.24 10.17 17.31
C ASP A 276 -31.11 9.90 16.07
N VAL A 277 -30.52 9.85 14.87
CA VAL A 277 -31.22 9.47 13.63
C VAL A 277 -31.60 7.99 13.62
N CYS A 278 -30.72 7.11 14.11
CA CYS A 278 -31.03 5.69 14.29
C CYS A 278 -32.09 5.46 15.39
N ALA A 279 -32.16 6.33 16.40
CA ALA A 279 -33.17 6.27 17.46
C ALA A 279 -34.51 6.90 17.06
N SER A 280 -34.53 7.86 16.14
CA SER A 280 -35.74 8.59 15.71
C SER A 280 -36.40 8.04 14.44
N GLY A 281 -35.71 7.19 13.67
CA GLY A 281 -36.22 6.58 12.45
C GLY A 281 -36.74 5.14 12.62
N ASN A 282 -37.55 4.68 11.66
CA ASN A 282 -38.12 3.31 11.53
C ASN A 282 -37.12 2.14 11.51
N LEU A 283 -35.83 2.38 11.76
CA LEU A 283 -34.79 1.37 11.85
C LEU A 283 -34.86 0.72 13.23
N LYS A 284 -35.43 -0.50 13.30
CA LYS A 284 -35.51 -1.33 14.52
C LYS A 284 -34.14 -1.89 14.92
N GLY A 285 -33.15 -1.03 15.10
CA GLY A 285 -31.88 -1.42 15.71
C GLY A 285 -32.11 -1.74 17.18
N SER A 286 -31.90 -3.01 17.57
CA SER A 286 -31.86 -3.38 19.00
C SER A 286 -30.87 -2.47 19.73
N THR A 287 -31.25 -1.98 20.91
CA THR A 287 -30.40 -1.12 21.75
C THR A 287 -29.03 -1.77 22.03
N GLU A 288 -29.00 -3.10 22.11
CA GLU A 288 -27.77 -3.89 22.24
C GLU A 288 -26.83 -3.75 21.03
N ASN A 289 -27.38 -3.65 19.82
CA ASN A 289 -26.59 -3.45 18.60
C ASN A 289 -26.02 -2.03 18.53
N LEU A 290 -26.76 -1.04 19.03
CA LEU A 290 -26.28 0.34 19.13
C LEU A 290 -25.14 0.47 20.17
N ASP A 291 -25.24 -0.23 21.31
CA ASP A 291 -24.18 -0.26 22.30
C ASP A 291 -22.95 -1.05 21.81
N ALA A 292 -23.17 -2.15 21.08
CA ALA A 292 -22.09 -2.90 20.44
C ALA A 292 -21.37 -2.05 19.38
N LEU A 293 -22.13 -1.29 18.58
CA LEU A 293 -21.61 -0.34 17.62
C LEU A 293 -20.80 0.76 18.31
N GLU A 294 -21.32 1.34 19.40
CA GLU A 294 -20.60 2.36 20.16
C GLU A 294 -19.25 1.82 20.66
N LYS A 295 -19.24 0.59 21.20
CA LYS A 295 -18.00 -0.09 21.62
C LYS A 295 -17.03 -0.32 20.46
N ILE A 296 -17.53 -0.73 19.28
CA ILE A 296 -16.71 -0.95 18.09
C ILE A 296 -16.14 0.37 17.56
N LEU A 297 -16.95 1.42 17.50
CA LEU A 297 -16.53 2.76 17.08
C LEU A 297 -15.50 3.35 18.04
N ARG A 298 -15.66 3.15 19.35
CA ARG A 298 -14.65 3.52 20.36
C ARG A 298 -13.33 2.80 20.13
N LYS A 299 -13.36 1.49 19.85
CA LYS A 299 -12.14 0.71 19.51
C LYS A 299 -11.51 1.19 18.21
N TYR A 300 -12.32 1.46 17.18
CA TYR A 300 -11.84 2.00 15.90
C TYR A 300 -11.19 3.38 16.08
N PHE A 301 -11.77 4.26 16.90
CA PHE A 301 -11.21 5.58 17.16
C PHE A 301 -9.88 5.51 17.93
N ILE A 302 -9.81 4.68 18.96
CA ILE A 302 -8.57 4.45 19.72
C ILE A 302 -7.49 3.85 18.80
N GLN A 303 -7.87 2.93 17.92
CA GLN A 303 -6.95 2.34 16.96
C GLN A 303 -6.52 3.36 15.89
N SER A 304 -7.45 4.14 15.35
CA SER A 304 -7.16 5.20 14.39
C SER A 304 -6.29 6.30 15.02
N GLN A 305 -6.43 6.57 16.31
CA GLN A 305 -5.57 7.50 17.04
C GLN A 305 -4.16 6.92 17.20
N LYS A 306 -4.03 5.65 17.59
CA LYS A 306 -2.74 4.95 17.62
C LYS A 306 -2.06 4.91 16.26
N ASP A 307 -2.83 4.64 15.21
CA ASP A 307 -2.33 4.59 13.83
C ASP A 307 -1.95 6.00 13.35
N ARG A 308 -2.65 7.05 13.78
CA ARG A 308 -2.32 8.46 13.47
C ARG A 308 -1.10 8.95 14.25
N ASP A 309 -0.94 8.52 15.50
CA ASP A 309 0.25 8.76 16.32
C ASP A 309 1.45 7.99 15.74
N LEU A 310 1.23 6.80 15.16
CA LEU A 310 2.22 6.08 14.36
C LEU A 310 2.56 6.82 13.05
N ILE A 311 1.54 7.25 12.29
CA ILE A 311 1.70 7.98 11.01
C ILE A 311 2.41 9.33 11.21
N SER A 312 2.25 9.97 12.38
CA SER A 312 2.93 11.22 12.72
C SER A 312 4.33 11.02 13.30
N SER A 313 4.70 9.81 13.74
CA SER A 313 6.02 9.51 14.32
C SER A 313 6.94 8.65 13.44
N GLU A 314 6.43 7.81 12.55
CA GLU A 314 7.24 6.83 11.81
C GLU A 314 6.57 6.43 10.48
N ILE A 315 7.27 6.68 9.36
CA ILE A 315 7.13 6.03 8.04
C ILE A 315 5.68 5.85 7.57
N LEU A 316 5.23 6.71 6.64
CA LEU A 316 4.03 6.49 5.84
C LEU A 316 4.02 5.04 5.30
N PRO A 317 3.14 4.14 5.80
CA PRO A 317 2.83 2.92 5.07
C PRO A 317 2.36 3.39 3.69
N GLU A 318 2.77 2.71 2.61
CA GLU A 318 2.35 3.04 1.25
C GLU A 318 0.89 3.50 1.27
N ARG A 319 0.63 4.76 0.90
CA ARG A 319 -0.67 5.45 1.08
C ARG A 319 -1.86 4.62 0.57
N HIS A 320 -1.58 3.73 -0.39
CA HIS A 320 -2.49 2.73 -0.91
C HIS A 320 -2.95 1.71 0.14
N THR A 321 -2.07 1.18 0.97
CA THR A 321 -2.35 0.18 2.02
C THR A 321 -3.27 0.73 3.11
N TRP A 322 -3.03 1.95 3.59
CA TRP A 322 -3.92 2.60 4.57
C TRP A 322 -5.30 2.87 3.97
N LYS A 323 -5.35 3.35 2.73
CA LYS A 323 -6.61 3.59 2.03
C LYS A 323 -7.42 2.31 1.87
N GLN A 324 -6.79 1.22 1.43
CA GLN A 324 -7.43 -0.09 1.34
C GLN A 324 -7.93 -0.58 2.69
N HIS A 325 -7.16 -0.36 3.76
CA HIS A 325 -7.57 -0.70 5.11
C HIS A 325 -8.79 0.10 5.56
N ALA A 326 -8.77 1.43 5.39
CA ALA A 326 -9.88 2.32 5.72
C ALA A 326 -11.17 1.96 4.94
N VAL A 327 -11.06 1.65 3.65
CA VAL A 327 -12.18 1.16 2.83
C VAL A 327 -12.72 -0.16 3.37
N THR A 328 -11.83 -1.08 3.75
CA THR A 328 -12.21 -2.39 4.32
C THR A 328 -12.95 -2.21 5.64
N GLN A 329 -12.47 -1.33 6.51
CA GLN A 329 -13.13 -1.02 7.78
C GLN A 329 -14.49 -0.35 7.55
N MET A 330 -14.60 0.61 6.63
CA MET A 330 -15.88 1.22 6.27
C MET A 330 -16.89 0.20 5.73
N LYS A 331 -16.45 -0.79 4.94
CA LYS A 331 -17.31 -1.90 4.48
C LYS A 331 -17.80 -2.76 5.64
N ILE A 332 -16.94 -3.07 6.60
CA ILE A 332 -17.32 -3.85 7.79
C ILE A 332 -18.32 -3.06 8.64
N MET A 333 -18.05 -1.78 8.90
CA MET A 333 -18.97 -0.92 9.66
C MET A 333 -20.32 -0.77 8.96
N SER A 334 -20.34 -0.59 7.64
CA SER A 334 -21.59 -0.48 6.88
C SER A 334 -22.42 -1.76 6.96
N LYS A 335 -21.79 -2.94 6.95
CA LYS A 335 -22.46 -4.23 7.18
C LYS A 335 -23.02 -4.38 8.59
N LEU A 336 -22.31 -3.86 9.60
CA LEU A 336 -22.73 -3.93 11.00
C LEU A 336 -23.89 -2.96 11.30
N LEU A 337 -23.84 -1.76 10.73
CA LEU A 337 -24.86 -0.72 10.88
C LEU A 337 -26.17 -1.08 10.19
N PHE A 338 -26.07 -1.73 9.02
CA PHE A 338 -27.22 -2.06 8.18
C PHE A 338 -27.21 -3.57 7.88
N PRO A 339 -27.54 -4.42 8.87
CA PRO A 339 -27.55 -5.87 8.71
C PRO A 339 -28.75 -6.37 7.88
N GLU A 340 -29.77 -5.54 7.70
CA GLU A 340 -30.98 -5.89 6.94
C GLU A 340 -30.76 -5.77 5.43
N GLY A 341 -30.95 -6.89 4.72
CA GLY A 341 -30.79 -6.96 3.28
C GLY A 341 -29.34 -6.72 2.81
N ASN A 342 -29.19 -6.30 1.56
CA ASN A 342 -27.87 -5.98 0.99
C ASN A 342 -27.46 -4.50 1.19
N ILE A 343 -28.17 -3.75 2.04
CA ILE A 343 -28.00 -2.30 2.23
C ILE A 343 -26.56 -1.98 2.67
N GLY A 344 -26.05 -2.65 3.70
CA GLY A 344 -24.69 -2.43 4.20
C GLY A 344 -23.59 -2.79 3.19
N ILE A 345 -23.84 -3.78 2.33
CA ILE A 345 -22.92 -4.16 1.23
C ILE A 345 -22.91 -3.07 0.16
N THR A 346 -24.08 -2.60 -0.25
CA THR A 346 -24.23 -1.55 -1.27
C THR A 346 -23.62 -0.23 -0.79
N ILE A 347 -23.84 0.18 0.48
CA ILE A 347 -23.18 1.36 1.08
C ILE A 347 -21.65 1.21 1.05
N GLY A 348 -21.13 0.06 1.49
CA GLY A 348 -19.69 -0.20 1.49
C GLY A 348 -19.07 -0.18 0.09
N ARG A 349 -19.81 -0.65 -0.93
CA ARG A 349 -19.39 -0.58 -2.33
C ARG A 349 -19.47 0.86 -2.87
N MET A 350 -20.50 1.62 -2.54
CA MET A 350 -20.59 3.04 -2.91
C MET A 350 -19.39 3.83 -2.37
N PHE A 351 -18.99 3.63 -1.11
CA PHE A 351 -17.80 4.30 -0.57
C PHE A 351 -16.51 3.93 -1.33
N GLU A 352 -16.35 2.67 -1.72
CA GLU A 352 -15.21 2.23 -2.52
C GLU A 352 -15.16 2.92 -3.89
N ILE A 353 -16.30 2.99 -4.60
CA ILE A 353 -16.40 3.66 -5.91
C ILE A 353 -16.09 5.17 -5.76
N LEU A 354 -16.68 5.83 -4.76
CA LEU A 354 -16.47 7.25 -4.49
C LEU A 354 -14.99 7.54 -4.21
N LEU A 355 -14.35 6.71 -3.39
CA LEU A 355 -12.93 6.84 -3.06
C LEU A 355 -12.02 6.55 -4.26
N ALA A 356 -12.35 5.58 -5.11
CA ALA A 356 -11.58 5.28 -6.31
C ALA A 356 -11.62 6.45 -7.32
N LYS A 357 -12.78 7.09 -7.50
CA LYS A 357 -12.92 8.25 -8.39
C LYS A 357 -12.22 9.50 -7.87
N LEU A 358 -12.18 9.70 -6.54
CA LEU A 358 -11.42 10.80 -5.95
C LEU A 358 -9.91 10.73 -6.27
N ASP A 359 -9.34 9.53 -6.39
CA ASP A 359 -7.93 9.38 -6.80
C ASP A 359 -7.73 9.76 -8.26
N LEU A 360 -8.63 9.34 -9.16
CA LEU A 360 -8.54 9.67 -10.59
C LEU A 360 -8.58 11.18 -10.80
N VAL A 361 -9.49 11.88 -10.14
CA VAL A 361 -9.59 13.35 -10.22
C VAL A 361 -8.35 14.04 -9.64
N ALA A 362 -7.76 13.48 -8.58
CA ALA A 362 -6.52 14.01 -8.00
C ALA A 362 -5.33 13.85 -8.96
N ILE A 363 -5.26 12.72 -9.68
CA ILE A 363 -4.22 12.42 -10.67
C ILE A 363 -4.39 13.32 -11.91
N GLU A 364 -5.59 13.42 -12.48
CA GLU A 364 -5.87 14.20 -13.69
C GLU A 364 -5.55 15.69 -13.53
N LYS A 365 -5.78 16.25 -12.34
CA LYS A 365 -5.55 17.68 -12.09
C LYS A 365 -4.11 18.02 -11.71
N GLY A 366 -3.20 17.04 -11.61
CA GLY A 366 -1.80 17.28 -11.26
C GLY A 366 -1.61 17.94 -9.88
N LEU A 367 -2.60 17.85 -8.99
CA LEU A 367 -2.50 18.42 -7.65
C LEU A 367 -1.55 17.53 -6.84
N GLY A 368 -0.30 17.99 -6.68
CA GLY A 368 0.67 17.35 -5.80
C GLY A 368 0.10 17.11 -4.39
N ALA A 369 0.54 16.04 -3.73
CA ALA A 369 0.00 15.56 -2.44
C ALA A 369 -0.09 16.62 -1.33
N SER A 370 0.73 17.68 -1.40
CA SER A 370 0.72 18.82 -0.48
C SER A 370 -0.51 19.73 -0.64
N ILE A 371 -1.05 19.86 -1.85
CA ILE A 371 -2.24 20.68 -2.13
C ILE A 371 -3.51 19.90 -1.75
N LEU A 372 -3.48 18.57 -1.74
CA LEU A 372 -4.62 17.75 -1.35
C LEU A 372 -5.10 18.07 0.07
N ASN A 373 -4.20 18.35 1.03
CA ASN A 373 -4.59 18.76 2.40
C ASN A 373 -5.30 20.13 2.47
N LYS A 374 -5.02 21.05 1.53
CA LYS A 374 -5.75 22.32 1.41
C LYS A 374 -7.02 22.17 0.57
N ALA A 375 -6.98 21.33 -0.47
CA ALA A 375 -8.10 21.06 -1.36
C ALA A 375 -9.18 20.19 -0.69
N SER A 376 -8.83 19.33 0.28
CA SER A 376 -9.80 18.55 1.08
C SER A 376 -10.85 19.43 1.78
N ARG A 377 -10.59 20.73 1.96
CA ARG A 377 -11.57 21.68 2.50
C ARG A 377 -12.56 22.22 1.47
N LEU A 378 -12.33 22.02 0.17
CA LEU A 378 -13.02 22.78 -0.89
C LEU A 378 -13.21 22.04 -2.24
N VAL A 379 -13.08 20.71 -2.31
CA VAL A 379 -13.40 19.99 -3.55
C VAL A 379 -14.88 19.59 -3.59
N PHE A 380 -15.71 20.45 -4.16
CA PHE A 380 -16.94 20.02 -4.83
C PHE A 380 -16.54 19.21 -6.07
N ALA A 381 -16.27 17.92 -5.90
CA ALA A 381 -16.08 17.03 -7.03
C ALA A 381 -17.44 16.84 -7.68
N ARG A 382 -17.70 17.54 -8.78
CA ARG A 382 -18.80 17.26 -9.72
C ARG A 382 -18.46 15.96 -10.47
N ALA A 383 -18.30 14.88 -9.73
CA ALA A 383 -18.17 13.55 -10.28
C ALA A 383 -19.59 13.10 -10.60
N SER A 384 -20.01 13.26 -11.85
CA SER A 384 -21.24 12.64 -12.34
C SER A 384 -21.10 11.13 -12.15
N LEU A 385 -21.78 10.59 -11.13
CA LEU A 385 -21.90 9.16 -10.95
C LEU A 385 -22.85 8.64 -12.03
N ASN A 386 -22.34 8.39 -13.24
CA ASN A 386 -22.99 7.46 -14.18
C ASN A 386 -22.85 6.00 -13.69
N VAL A 387 -22.96 5.79 -12.36
CA VAL A 387 -22.66 4.54 -11.66
C VAL A 387 -23.82 3.56 -11.75
N GLU A 388 -25.02 4.05 -12.06
CA GLU A 388 -26.22 3.23 -12.21
C GLU A 388 -26.13 2.23 -13.39
N LEU A 389 -25.38 2.53 -14.46
CA LEU A 389 -25.46 1.68 -15.66
C LEU A 389 -24.46 0.52 -15.69
N GLN A 390 -23.32 0.62 -15.01
CA GLN A 390 -22.28 -0.43 -15.09
C GLN A 390 -22.18 -1.31 -13.84
N GLU A 391 -22.35 -0.75 -12.64
CA GLU A 391 -22.19 -1.53 -11.40
C GLU A 391 -23.53 -1.90 -10.73
N PHE A 392 -24.60 -1.12 -10.97
CA PHE A 392 -25.92 -1.36 -10.37
C PHE A 392 -27.04 -1.30 -11.41
N PRO A 393 -27.08 -2.24 -12.37
CA PRO A 393 -28.06 -2.18 -13.45
C PRO A 393 -29.49 -2.08 -12.88
N PRO A 394 -30.37 -1.25 -13.46
CA PRO A 394 -31.71 -0.98 -12.92
C PRO A 394 -32.57 -2.25 -12.77
N SER A 395 -32.30 -3.28 -13.57
CA SER A 395 -32.91 -4.61 -13.45
C SER A 395 -32.60 -5.35 -12.14
N GLN A 396 -31.55 -4.94 -11.41
CA GLN A 396 -31.11 -5.53 -10.14
C GLN A 396 -31.34 -4.60 -8.94
N GLU A 397 -32.05 -3.48 -9.11
CA GLU A 397 -32.27 -2.49 -8.06
C GLU A 397 -32.92 -3.10 -6.81
N GLY A 398 -33.89 -4.01 -7.00
CA GLY A 398 -34.55 -4.74 -5.91
C GLY A 398 -33.62 -5.62 -5.07
N ARG A 399 -32.46 -6.01 -5.60
CA ARG A 399 -31.44 -6.78 -4.84
C ARG A 399 -30.50 -5.90 -4.06
N HIS A 400 -30.23 -4.68 -4.52
CA HIS A 400 -29.20 -3.81 -3.96
C HIS A 400 -29.75 -2.69 -3.07
N HIS A 401 -31.07 -2.46 -3.08
CA HIS A 401 -31.74 -1.39 -2.32
C HIS A 401 -31.11 -0.01 -2.58
N LEU A 402 -30.67 0.25 -3.82
CA LEU A 402 -29.86 1.43 -4.15
C LEU A 402 -30.56 2.75 -3.80
N GLN A 403 -31.84 2.90 -4.12
CA GLN A 403 -32.63 4.07 -3.72
C GLN A 403 -32.68 4.27 -2.20
N GLN A 404 -32.83 3.20 -1.43
CA GLN A 404 -32.85 3.29 0.03
C GLN A 404 -31.49 3.70 0.57
N VAL A 405 -30.41 3.19 -0.02
CA VAL A 405 -29.03 3.58 0.30
C VAL A 405 -28.77 5.05 -0.01
N ILE A 406 -29.21 5.52 -1.18
CA ILE A 406 -29.09 6.93 -1.57
C ILE A 406 -29.83 7.83 -0.59
N ARG A 407 -31.05 7.46 -0.19
CA ARG A 407 -31.81 8.19 0.84
C ARG A 407 -31.06 8.22 2.17
N ILE A 408 -30.60 7.06 2.67
CA ILE A 408 -29.83 6.98 3.92
C ILE A 408 -28.58 7.88 3.86
N LEU A 409 -27.81 7.82 2.78
CA LEU A 409 -26.59 8.64 2.63
C LEU A 409 -26.91 10.13 2.45
N SER A 410 -28.07 10.47 1.87
CA SER A 410 -28.59 11.83 1.79
C SER A 410 -29.03 12.35 3.15
N ASP A 411 -29.70 11.53 3.95
CA ASP A 411 -30.17 11.87 5.30
C ASP A 411 -28.99 12.08 6.26
N ILE A 412 -27.90 11.31 6.09
CA ILE A 412 -26.63 11.51 6.81
C ILE A 412 -25.90 12.78 6.30
N GLY A 413 -26.32 13.36 5.18
CA GLY A 413 -25.74 14.57 4.59
C GLY A 413 -24.42 14.33 3.84
N LEU A 414 -24.07 13.07 3.56
CA LEU A 414 -22.87 12.72 2.78
C LEU A 414 -23.08 12.95 1.28
N ILE A 415 -24.32 12.86 0.84
CA ILE A 415 -24.71 12.91 -0.57
C ILE A 415 -25.85 13.91 -0.75
N GLU A 416 -25.83 14.61 -1.88
CA GLU A 416 -26.93 15.44 -2.37
C GLU A 416 -27.33 14.91 -3.75
N THR A 417 -28.56 14.46 -3.88
CA THR A 417 -29.12 14.06 -5.16
C THR A 417 -29.53 15.30 -5.94
N VAL A 418 -28.89 15.53 -7.09
CA VAL A 418 -29.23 16.64 -8.00
C VAL A 418 -29.88 16.03 -9.23
N MET A 419 -31.17 16.28 -9.42
CA MET A 419 -31.80 15.99 -10.71
C MET A 419 -31.47 17.14 -11.66
N GLU A 420 -30.56 16.91 -12.60
CA GLU A 420 -30.37 17.83 -13.71
C GLU A 420 -31.47 17.52 -14.73
N VAL A 421 -32.46 18.40 -14.82
CA VAL A 421 -33.37 18.43 -15.97
C VAL A 421 -32.50 18.87 -17.14
N PRO A 422 -32.38 18.08 -18.22
CA PRO A 422 -31.62 18.52 -19.38
C PRO A 422 -32.22 19.84 -19.85
N ASP A 423 -31.42 20.91 -19.82
CA ASP A 423 -31.83 22.20 -20.36
C ASP A 423 -32.15 21.98 -21.83
N ASP A 424 -33.44 22.05 -22.16
CA ASP A 424 -33.99 21.92 -23.50
C ASP A 424 -33.58 23.17 -24.31
N ASN A 425 -32.29 23.25 -24.62
CA ASN A 425 -31.72 24.31 -25.44
C ASN A 425 -32.09 24.02 -26.89
N GLY A 426 -33.29 24.49 -27.21
CA GLY A 426 -33.92 24.65 -28.51
C GLY A 426 -33.10 24.19 -29.71
N THR A 427 -33.52 23.08 -30.29
CA THR A 427 -33.50 22.93 -31.74
C THR A 427 -34.75 22.17 -32.16
N ASP A 428 -35.42 22.74 -33.15
CA ASP A 428 -36.82 22.50 -33.47
C ASP A 428 -37.16 21.03 -33.75
N GLY A 429 -38.26 20.61 -33.11
CA GLY A 429 -39.22 19.60 -33.51
C GLY A 429 -38.76 18.50 -34.46
N GLU A 430 -38.52 17.31 -33.92
CA GLU A 430 -39.14 16.08 -34.41
C GLU A 430 -38.99 14.93 -33.38
N ALA A 431 -40.13 14.32 -33.06
CA ALA A 431 -40.36 13.05 -32.36
C ALA A 431 -39.59 12.77 -31.05
N LEU A 432 -40.27 13.13 -29.94
CA LEU A 432 -40.12 12.45 -28.64
C LEU A 432 -40.35 10.94 -28.79
N GLU A 433 -39.46 10.14 -28.21
CA GLU A 433 -39.83 9.13 -27.21
C GLU A 433 -38.56 8.63 -26.49
N ASN A 434 -38.55 8.75 -25.15
CA ASN A 434 -37.57 8.21 -24.19
C ASN A 434 -36.27 9.00 -23.92
N THR A 435 -36.35 10.29 -23.61
CA THR A 435 -35.30 10.95 -22.81
C THR A 435 -35.48 10.61 -21.33
N SER A 436 -34.89 9.49 -20.89
CA SER A 436 -34.84 9.11 -19.48
C SER A 436 -34.09 10.16 -18.68
N ALA A 437 -34.78 10.85 -17.76
CA ALA A 437 -34.15 11.78 -16.83
C ALA A 437 -32.97 11.09 -16.13
N THR A 438 -31.77 11.65 -16.27
CA THR A 438 -30.55 11.08 -15.68
C THR A 438 -30.37 11.67 -14.29
N MET A 439 -30.56 10.84 -13.26
CA MET A 439 -30.34 11.25 -11.89
C MET A 439 -28.83 11.39 -11.62
N MET A 440 -28.36 12.57 -11.22
CA MET A 440 -26.97 12.76 -10.81
C MET A 440 -26.85 12.79 -9.28
N ILE A 441 -25.87 12.06 -8.77
CA ILE A 441 -25.55 12.03 -7.35
C ILE A 441 -24.31 12.89 -7.12
N ARG A 442 -24.45 13.98 -6.35
CA ARG A 442 -23.34 14.86 -5.95
C ARG A 442 -22.93 14.54 -4.52
N VAL A 443 -21.63 14.38 -4.25
CA VAL A 443 -21.15 14.20 -2.87
C VAL A 443 -21.02 15.57 -2.22
N LYS A 444 -21.75 15.82 -1.12
CA LYS A 444 -21.56 17.03 -0.32
C LYS A 444 -20.22 16.92 0.40
N SER A 445 -19.50 18.03 0.51
CA SER A 445 -18.15 18.03 1.11
C SER A 445 -18.19 17.32 2.46
N VAL A 446 -17.56 16.15 2.53
CA VAL A 446 -17.27 15.48 3.79
C VAL A 446 -16.25 16.40 4.46
N THR A 447 -16.71 17.27 5.37
CA THR A 447 -15.82 17.93 6.33
C THR A 447 -14.90 16.86 6.91
N PRO A 448 -13.60 17.14 7.14
CA PRO A 448 -12.57 16.12 7.24
C PRO A 448 -12.76 15.28 8.52
N VAL A 449 -13.65 14.30 8.44
CA VAL A 449 -13.82 13.23 9.43
C VAL A 449 -12.77 12.14 9.18
N LEU A 450 -12.15 12.12 7.99
CA LEU A 450 -11.20 11.10 7.52
C LEU A 450 -9.79 11.63 7.19
N ALA A 451 -9.49 12.92 7.43
CA ALA A 451 -8.11 13.43 7.37
C ALA A 451 -7.53 13.44 8.78
#